data_AF-A0A8R7R984-F1
#
_entry.id   AF-A0A8R7R984-F1
#
_cell.length_a   1.000
_cell.length_b   1.000
_cell.length_c   1.000
_cell.angle_alpha   90.00
_cell.angle_beta   90.00
_cell.angle_gamma   90.00
#
_symmetry.space_group_name_H-M   'P 1'
#
loop_
_entity.id
_entity.type
_entity.pdbx_description
1 polymer ?
#
loop_
_entity_poly.entity_id
_entity_poly.type
_entity_poly.pdbx_seq_one_letter_code
_entity_poly.pdbx_strand_id
1 'polypeptide(L)'
;MCATGTTWHIQNDRHMFLRRALLGWPKARKSPARPQREGDFDEVFDADFRTTGFSRPLDPEYACDGGEETCNHVRRFLGRQDRDLLGALWWSVVTGPLEYVRQGKVDEQREQHLAEFSRLQMAQLFSKGLVHEMAWHLAHACHHAWQVNYLYEAAMFGSLLDGGTLIARLDRAED
;
A
#
# COMPACT_ATOMS: atom_id res chain seq x y z
N MET A 1 8.70 -6.01 7.73
CA MET A 1 7.85 -5.59 6.57
C MET A 1 8.65 -4.63 5.70
N CYS A 2 8.72 -4.84 4.38
CA CYS A 2 9.50 -3.97 3.49
C CYS A 2 8.81 -2.60 3.31
N ALA A 3 9.52 -1.51 3.60
CA ALA A 3 9.00 -0.13 3.49
C ALA A 3 8.50 0.24 2.09
N THR A 4 8.90 -0.50 1.06
CA THR A 4 8.51 -0.28 -0.34
C THR A 4 7.58 -1.39 -0.86
N GLY A 5 6.93 -2.14 0.04
CA GLY A 5 6.05 -3.25 -0.36
C GLY A 5 4.94 -2.78 -1.29
N THR A 6 4.25 -1.69 -0.97
CA THR A 6 3.12 -1.19 -1.76
C THR A 6 3.57 -0.71 -3.15
N THR A 7 4.70 -0.02 -3.24
CA THR A 7 5.23 0.42 -4.53
C THR A 7 5.70 -0.75 -5.37
N TRP A 8 6.37 -1.75 -4.78
CA TRP A 8 6.79 -2.95 -5.50
C TRP A 8 5.61 -3.66 -6.16
N HIS A 9 4.49 -3.81 -5.44
CA HIS A 9 3.26 -4.40 -5.95
C HIS A 9 2.65 -3.60 -7.10
N ILE A 10 2.49 -2.29 -6.93
CA ILE A 10 1.87 -1.43 -7.94
C ILE A 10 2.75 -1.34 -9.19
N GLN A 11 4.03 -1.05 -9.03
CA GLN A 11 4.92 -0.76 -10.14
C GLN A 11 5.10 -1.97 -11.03
N ASN A 12 5.36 -3.14 -10.44
CA ASN A 12 5.71 -4.34 -11.19
C ASN A 12 4.50 -5.23 -11.50
N ASP A 13 3.28 -4.72 -11.31
CA ASP A 13 2.01 -5.46 -11.39
C ASP A 13 2.06 -6.80 -10.62
N ARG A 14 2.80 -6.83 -9.50
CA ARG A 14 3.10 -8.07 -8.80
C ARG A 14 1.85 -8.54 -8.08
N HIS A 15 1.53 -9.80 -8.30
CA HIS A 15 0.29 -10.42 -7.81
C HIS A 15 -0.98 -9.75 -8.37
N MET A 16 -0.89 -9.01 -9.48
CA MET A 16 -2.03 -8.28 -10.06
C MET A 16 -2.71 -7.39 -9.03
N PHE A 17 -1.90 -6.71 -8.19
CA PHE A 17 -2.32 -6.14 -6.91
C PHE A 17 -3.52 -5.21 -7.02
N LEU A 18 -3.49 -4.23 -7.93
CA LEU A 18 -4.58 -3.27 -8.10
C LEU A 18 -5.87 -3.96 -8.57
N ARG A 19 -5.76 -4.87 -9.53
CA ARG A 19 -6.89 -5.61 -10.07
C ARG A 19 -7.55 -6.51 -9.05
N ARG A 20 -6.76 -7.22 -8.23
CA ARG A 20 -7.27 -8.00 -7.11
C ARG A 20 -7.83 -7.11 -6.02
N ALA A 21 -7.17 -6.00 -5.69
CA ALA A 21 -7.70 -5.05 -4.72
C ALA A 21 -9.08 -4.52 -5.15
N LEU A 22 -9.27 -4.23 -6.44
CA LEU A 22 -10.56 -3.84 -7.00
C LEU A 22 -11.63 -4.93 -6.82
N LEU A 23 -11.32 -6.19 -7.16
CA LEU A 23 -12.23 -7.32 -7.01
C LEU A 23 -12.64 -7.56 -5.55
N GLY A 24 -11.69 -7.52 -4.62
CA GLY A 24 -11.93 -7.77 -3.21
C GLY A 24 -12.37 -6.55 -2.41
N TRP A 25 -12.37 -5.35 -3.00
CA TRP A 25 -12.76 -4.11 -2.33
C TRP A 25 -14.11 -4.21 -1.61
N PRO A 26 -15.17 -4.82 -2.18
CA PRO A 26 -16.46 -4.96 -1.48
C PRO A 26 -16.41 -5.85 -0.23
N LYS A 27 -15.36 -6.67 -0.05
CA LYS A 27 -15.18 -7.58 1.10
C LYS A 27 -14.21 -7.05 2.16
N ALA A 28 -13.34 -6.11 1.78
CA ALA A 28 -12.37 -5.52 2.70
C ALA A 28 -13.04 -4.64 3.76
N ARG A 29 -12.43 -4.57 4.94
CA ARG A 29 -12.82 -3.66 6.01
C ARG A 29 -12.82 -2.20 5.53
N LYS A 30 -13.76 -1.41 6.05
CA LYS A 30 -13.91 0.02 5.74
C LYS A 30 -13.59 0.94 6.91
N SER A 31 -13.40 0.36 8.08
CA SER A 31 -13.05 1.09 9.30
C SER A 31 -11.62 0.73 9.68
N PRO A 32 -10.74 1.71 9.94
CA PRO A 32 -9.36 1.47 10.34
C PRO A 32 -9.23 0.56 11.55
N ALA A 33 -8.09 -0.12 11.67
CA ALA A 33 -7.74 -0.88 12.86
C ALA A 33 -7.76 0.03 14.10
N ARG A 34 -8.44 -0.42 15.16
CA ARG A 34 -8.42 0.24 16.47
C ARG A 34 -8.26 -0.81 17.59
N PRO A 35 -7.13 -0.83 18.32
CA PRO A 35 -5.92 -0.02 18.07
C PRO A 35 -5.22 -0.45 16.76
N GLN A 36 -4.49 0.48 16.14
CA GLN A 36 -3.43 0.13 15.19
C GLN A 36 -2.35 -0.65 15.95
N ARG A 37 -1.64 -1.54 15.27
CA ARG A 37 -0.68 -2.47 15.89
C ARG A 37 0.65 -2.43 15.20
N GLU A 38 1.69 -2.71 15.98
CA GLU A 38 3.02 -2.99 15.47
C GLU A 38 3.46 -4.39 15.92
N GLY A 39 4.36 -4.98 15.14
CA GLY A 39 4.95 -6.27 15.44
C GLY A 39 6.18 -6.46 14.58
N ASP A 40 7.26 -6.94 15.20
CA ASP A 40 8.44 -7.35 14.46
C ASP A 40 8.15 -8.67 13.74
N PHE A 41 8.74 -8.88 12.56
CA PHE A 41 8.52 -10.10 11.79
C PHE A 41 8.94 -11.35 12.59
N ASP A 42 10.08 -11.26 13.28
CA ASP A 42 10.65 -12.35 14.09
C ASP A 42 9.89 -12.56 15.42
N GLU A 43 9.07 -11.60 15.83
CA GLU A 43 8.18 -11.74 16.99
C GLU A 43 6.82 -12.29 16.57
N VAL A 44 6.26 -11.80 15.47
CA VAL A 44 4.91 -12.12 14.99
C VAL A 44 4.84 -13.53 14.41
N PHE A 45 5.94 -14.06 13.88
CA PHE A 45 6.02 -15.39 13.26
C PHE A 45 7.06 -16.27 13.95
N ASP A 46 6.72 -17.54 14.19
CA ASP A 46 7.69 -18.53 14.64
C ASP A 46 8.61 -19.00 13.50
N ALA A 47 9.57 -19.87 13.81
CA ALA A 47 10.50 -20.42 12.82
C ALA A 47 9.83 -21.22 11.69
N ASP A 48 8.57 -21.64 11.88
CA ASP A 48 7.75 -22.34 10.90
C ASP A 48 6.80 -21.36 10.16
N PHE A 49 6.97 -20.05 10.32
CA PHE A 49 6.09 -18.99 9.80
C PHE A 49 4.64 -19.05 10.30
N ARG A 50 4.36 -19.64 11.47
CA ARG A 50 3.04 -19.55 12.11
C ARG A 50 2.94 -18.27 12.94
N THR A 51 1.76 -17.66 12.97
CA THR A 51 1.56 -16.47 13.81
C THR A 51 1.66 -16.84 15.28
N THR A 52 2.58 -16.21 16.01
CA THR A 52 2.76 -16.40 17.45
C THR A 52 1.70 -15.65 18.27
N GLY A 53 0.99 -14.70 17.64
CA GLY A 53 0.06 -13.79 18.30
C GLY A 53 0.74 -12.58 18.95
N PHE A 54 2.07 -12.50 18.93
CA PHE A 54 2.79 -11.32 19.42
C PHE A 54 2.60 -10.14 18.47
N SER A 55 1.71 -9.23 18.88
CA SER A 55 1.58 -7.88 18.33
C SER A 55 1.16 -6.97 19.46
N ARG A 56 1.70 -5.75 19.48
CA ARG A 56 1.34 -4.76 20.50
C ARG A 56 0.58 -3.59 19.88
N PRO A 57 -0.29 -2.91 20.64
CA PRO A 57 -0.87 -1.66 20.20
C PRO A 57 0.25 -0.68 19.84
N LEU A 58 0.11 -0.02 18.68
CA LEU A 58 0.93 1.12 18.32
C LEU A 58 0.66 2.25 19.32
N ASP A 59 1.71 2.95 19.75
CA ASP A 59 1.56 4.10 20.64
C ASP A 59 0.55 5.10 20.05
N PRO A 60 -0.42 5.60 20.83
CA PRO A 60 -1.37 6.61 20.37
C PRO A 60 -0.73 7.84 19.71
N GLU A 61 0.49 8.22 20.09
CA GLU A 61 1.23 9.32 19.45
C GLU A 61 1.55 9.02 17.97
N TYR A 62 1.87 7.77 17.65
CA TYR A 62 2.25 7.33 16.30
C TYR A 62 1.07 6.77 15.50
N ALA A 63 -0.07 6.53 16.14
CA ALA A 63 -1.27 6.07 15.47
C ALA A 63 -1.80 7.12 14.48
N CYS A 64 -2.21 6.66 13.29
CA CYS A 64 -2.92 7.51 12.34
C CYS A 64 -4.32 7.82 12.86
N ASP A 65 -4.81 9.03 12.62
CA ASP A 65 -6.21 9.42 12.92
C ASP A 65 -7.25 8.52 12.21
N GLY A 66 -6.87 7.94 11.06
CA GLY A 66 -7.62 6.92 10.33
C GLY A 66 -8.94 7.42 9.73
N GLY A 67 -9.27 8.71 9.89
CA GLY A 67 -10.50 9.30 9.38
C GLY A 67 -10.44 9.67 7.90
N GLU A 68 -9.23 9.88 7.36
CA GLU A 68 -9.00 10.37 6.00
C GLU A 68 -7.93 9.52 5.30
N GLU A 69 -7.92 9.57 3.96
CA GLU A 69 -6.89 8.90 3.15
C GLU A 69 -5.49 9.45 3.44
N THR A 70 -5.39 10.74 3.74
CA THR A 70 -4.14 11.43 4.07
C THR A 70 -4.19 11.83 5.53
N CYS A 71 -3.59 11.00 6.39
CA CYS A 71 -3.67 11.19 7.85
C CYS A 71 -2.96 12.47 8.32
N ASN A 72 -3.24 12.86 9.56
CA ASN A 72 -2.56 13.94 10.28
C ASN A 72 -1.02 13.92 10.16
N HIS A 73 -0.38 12.76 10.30
CA HIS A 73 1.08 12.62 10.21
C HIS A 73 1.60 12.99 8.82
N VAL A 74 0.94 12.51 7.76
CA VAL A 74 1.31 12.82 6.37
C VAL A 74 1.07 14.29 6.06
N ARG A 75 -0.08 14.85 6.46
CA ARG A 75 -0.37 16.28 6.27
C ARG A 75 0.68 17.17 6.94
N ARG A 76 1.08 16.83 8.18
CA ARG A 76 2.15 17.54 8.90
C ARG A 76 3.51 17.38 8.21
N PHE A 77 3.81 16.19 7.73
CA PHE A 77 5.06 15.87 7.04
C PHE A 77 5.18 16.65 5.73
N LEU A 78 4.17 16.57 4.85
CA LEU A 78 4.09 17.36 3.61
C LEU A 78 4.14 18.86 3.93
N GLY A 79 3.50 19.28 5.02
CA GLY A 79 3.49 20.66 5.48
C GLY A 79 4.89 21.30 5.65
N ARG A 80 5.91 20.49 5.92
CA ARG A 80 7.29 20.88 6.25
C ARG A 80 8.30 20.69 5.12
N GLN A 81 7.91 20.09 3.99
CA GLN A 81 8.81 19.60 2.93
C GLN A 81 8.41 20.13 1.53
N ASP A 82 9.14 19.70 0.48
CA ASP A 82 8.73 19.87 -0.95
C ASP A 82 7.36 19.20 -1.17
N ARG A 83 6.29 19.99 -1.00
CA ARG A 83 4.90 19.54 -0.96
C ARG A 83 4.47 18.87 -2.24
N ASP A 84 4.97 19.37 -3.37
CA ASP A 84 4.43 18.99 -4.67
C ASP A 84 4.92 17.60 -5.04
N LEU A 85 6.22 17.33 -4.86
CA LEU A 85 6.79 16.03 -5.25
C LEU A 85 6.45 14.90 -4.28
N LEU A 86 6.51 15.17 -2.97
CA LEU A 86 6.10 14.18 -1.96
C LEU A 86 4.59 13.96 -2.00
N GLY A 87 3.80 15.02 -2.22
CA GLY A 87 2.35 14.90 -2.40
C GLY A 87 1.98 14.09 -3.65
N ALA A 88 2.69 14.28 -4.76
CA ALA A 88 2.52 13.48 -5.97
C ALA A 88 2.86 12.00 -5.73
N LEU A 89 3.94 11.71 -4.99
CA LEU A 89 4.25 10.34 -4.59
C LEU A 89 3.11 9.76 -3.73
N TRP A 90 2.67 10.46 -2.67
CA TRP A 90 1.54 10.03 -1.83
C TRP A 90 0.32 9.66 -2.67
N TRP A 91 -0.04 10.56 -3.59
CA TRP A 91 -1.19 10.37 -4.43
C TRP A 91 -1.03 9.10 -5.28
N SER A 92 0.13 8.89 -5.88
CA SER A 92 0.39 7.74 -6.74
C SER A 92 0.34 6.38 -6.01
N VAL A 93 0.62 6.37 -4.70
CA VAL A 93 0.74 5.12 -3.91
C VAL A 93 -0.41 4.86 -2.95
N VAL A 94 -1.19 5.89 -2.58
CA VAL A 94 -2.31 5.77 -1.63
C VAL A 94 -3.62 6.25 -2.25
N THR A 95 -3.72 7.55 -2.57
CA THR A 95 -4.99 8.16 -3.03
C THR A 95 -5.45 7.60 -4.38
N GLY A 96 -4.58 7.63 -5.39
CA GLY A 96 -4.86 7.14 -6.74
C GLY A 96 -5.28 5.66 -6.77
N PRO A 97 -4.57 4.75 -6.08
CA PRO A 97 -5.01 3.36 -5.89
C PRO A 97 -6.37 3.23 -5.19
N LEU A 98 -6.64 4.02 -4.15
CA LEU A 98 -7.95 4.00 -3.47
C LEU A 98 -9.08 4.48 -4.37
N GLU A 99 -8.86 5.55 -5.12
CA GLU A 99 -9.80 6.04 -6.13
C GLU A 99 -10.05 4.96 -7.19
N TYR A 100 -9.01 4.29 -7.68
CA TYR A 100 -9.12 3.21 -8.66
C TYR A 100 -10.02 2.07 -8.16
N VAL A 101 -9.75 1.53 -6.97
CA VAL A 101 -10.54 0.40 -6.44
C VAL A 101 -11.98 0.80 -6.13
N ARG A 102 -12.22 2.06 -5.72
CA ARG A 102 -13.57 2.57 -5.45
C ARG A 102 -14.40 2.77 -6.70
N GLN A 103 -13.77 3.04 -7.84
CA GLN A 103 -14.47 3.11 -9.13
C GLN A 103 -15.03 1.75 -9.55
N GLY A 104 -14.43 0.64 -9.08
CA GLY A 104 -14.94 -0.71 -9.31
C GLY A 104 -14.90 -1.16 -10.77
N LYS A 105 -14.14 -0.48 -11.62
CA LYS A 105 -13.95 -0.82 -13.04
C LYS A 105 -12.47 -1.01 -13.35
N VAL A 106 -12.16 -2.11 -14.02
CA VAL A 106 -10.80 -2.39 -14.48
C VAL A 106 -10.44 -1.37 -15.55
N ASP A 107 -9.32 -0.67 -15.35
CA ASP A 107 -8.78 0.34 -16.26
C ASP A 107 -7.27 0.17 -16.31
N GLU A 108 -6.79 -0.52 -17.35
CA GLU A 108 -5.38 -0.83 -17.54
C GLU A 108 -4.53 0.42 -17.77
N GLN A 109 -5.08 1.44 -18.44
CA GLN A 109 -4.36 2.69 -18.65
C GLN A 109 -4.14 3.41 -17.32
N ARG A 110 -5.13 3.37 -16.43
CA ARG A 110 -5.00 3.92 -15.08
C ARG A 110 -4.03 3.12 -14.22
N GLU A 111 -4.06 1.79 -14.30
CA GLU A 111 -3.07 0.91 -13.62
C GLU A 111 -1.63 1.26 -14.07
N GLN A 112 -1.40 1.37 -15.38
CA GLN A 112 -0.11 1.74 -15.96
C GLN A 112 0.33 3.15 -15.54
N HIS A 113 -0.59 4.12 -15.57
CA HIS A 113 -0.31 5.48 -15.14
C HIS A 113 0.14 5.54 -13.67
N LEU A 114 -0.56 4.85 -12.75
CA LEU A 114 -0.16 4.80 -11.34
C LEU A 114 1.23 4.16 -11.15
N ALA A 115 1.49 3.08 -11.89
CA ALA A 115 2.77 2.39 -11.87
C ALA A 115 3.92 3.26 -12.41
N GLU A 116 3.75 3.92 -13.54
CA GLU A 116 4.77 4.79 -14.14
C GLU A 116 4.97 6.08 -13.32
N PHE A 117 3.86 6.73 -12.95
CA PHE A 117 3.91 7.99 -12.22
C PHE A 117 4.64 7.83 -10.88
N SER A 118 4.35 6.76 -10.11
CA SER A 118 5.06 6.49 -8.85
C SER A 118 6.56 6.25 -9.03
N ARG A 119 6.98 5.55 -10.11
CA ARG A 119 8.42 5.37 -10.42
C ARG A 119 9.09 6.70 -10.71
N LEU A 120 8.46 7.56 -11.52
CA LEU A 120 9.00 8.87 -11.87
C LEU A 120 9.13 9.76 -10.63
N GLN A 121 8.13 9.78 -9.75
CA GLN A 121 8.21 10.56 -8.50
C GLN A 121 9.35 10.05 -7.60
N MET A 122 9.50 8.73 -7.45
CA MET A 122 10.61 8.15 -6.69
C MET A 122 11.98 8.50 -7.28
N ALA A 123 12.13 8.43 -8.60
CA ALA A 123 13.38 8.80 -9.27
C ALA A 123 13.72 10.29 -9.10
N GLN A 124 12.71 11.16 -9.14
CA GLN A 124 12.88 12.61 -8.91
C GLN A 124 13.23 12.91 -7.44
N LEU A 125 12.61 12.23 -6.48
CA LEU A 125 12.95 12.37 -5.06
C LEU A 125 14.39 11.93 -4.80
N PHE A 126 14.78 10.80 -5.39
CA PHE A 126 16.14 10.29 -5.30
C PHE A 126 17.16 11.27 -5.89
N SER A 127 16.91 11.82 -7.09
CA SER A 127 17.83 12.77 -7.73
C SER A 127 17.97 14.08 -6.97
N LYS A 128 16.95 14.47 -6.20
CA LYS A 128 16.98 15.63 -5.28
C LYS A 128 17.58 15.31 -3.91
N GLY A 129 17.99 14.07 -3.64
CA GLY A 129 18.54 13.66 -2.35
C GLY A 129 17.50 13.49 -1.23
N LEU A 130 16.21 13.49 -1.55
CA LEU A 130 15.09 13.36 -0.60
C LEU A 130 14.81 11.89 -0.23
N VAL A 131 15.87 11.11 0.00
CA VAL A 131 15.79 9.65 0.19
C VAL A 131 15.14 9.31 1.53
N HIS A 132 15.45 10.07 2.58
CA HIS A 132 14.88 9.84 3.91
C HIS A 132 13.38 10.15 3.91
N GLU A 133 13.01 11.27 3.28
CA GLU A 133 11.63 11.70 3.12
C GLU A 133 10.83 10.66 2.33
N MET A 134 11.38 10.22 1.19
CA MET A 134 10.78 9.17 0.38
C MET A 134 10.60 7.87 1.19
N ALA A 135 11.64 7.41 1.90
CA ALA A 135 11.58 6.17 2.68
C ALA A 135 10.51 6.22 3.78
N TRP A 136 10.46 7.32 4.53
CA TRP A 136 9.42 7.55 5.53
C TRP A 136 8.03 7.50 4.90
N HIS A 137 7.88 8.17 3.76
CA HIS A 137 6.61 8.28 3.05
C HIS A 137 6.09 6.93 2.54
N LEU A 138 6.97 6.11 1.97
CA LEU A 138 6.63 4.78 1.47
C LEU A 138 6.33 3.79 2.61
N ALA A 139 7.09 3.85 3.71
CA ALA A 139 6.79 3.05 4.90
C ALA A 139 5.40 3.38 5.46
N HIS A 140 5.07 4.67 5.50
CA HIS A 140 3.77 5.13 5.97
C HIS A 140 2.63 4.71 5.02
N ALA A 141 2.84 4.78 3.71
CA ALA A 141 1.87 4.27 2.72
C ALA A 141 1.61 2.76 2.89
N CYS A 142 2.66 1.97 3.18
CA CYS A 142 2.52 0.54 3.47
C CYS A 142 1.67 0.29 4.73
N HIS A 143 1.90 1.05 5.79
CA HIS A 143 1.07 0.99 7.00
C HIS A 143 -0.40 1.29 6.70
N HIS A 144 -0.66 2.31 5.87
CA HIS A 144 -2.01 2.65 5.43
C HIS A 144 -2.67 1.51 4.67
N ALA A 145 -1.96 0.91 3.71
CA ALA A 145 -2.44 -0.22 2.93
C ALA A 145 -2.80 -1.45 3.79
N TRP A 146 -2.12 -1.64 4.93
CA TRP A 146 -2.36 -2.76 5.85
C TRP A 146 -3.46 -2.51 6.87
N GLN A 147 -3.46 -1.35 7.53
CA GLN A 147 -4.24 -1.14 8.76
C GLN A 147 -5.21 0.03 8.71
N VAL A 148 -5.07 0.94 7.75
CA VAL A 148 -5.93 2.13 7.66
C VAL A 148 -6.98 1.96 6.58
N ASN A 149 -6.55 1.67 5.35
CA ASN A 149 -7.42 1.61 4.19
C ASN A 149 -7.65 0.18 3.65
N TYR A 150 -6.92 -0.81 4.18
CA TYR A 150 -7.10 -2.23 3.89
C TYR A 150 -6.98 -2.63 2.41
N LEU A 151 -6.17 -1.90 1.62
CA LEU A 151 -5.85 -2.30 0.24
C LEU A 151 -5.22 -3.69 0.14
N TYR A 152 -4.35 -4.07 1.08
CA TYR A 152 -3.78 -5.42 1.10
C TYR A 152 -4.84 -6.49 1.36
N GLU A 153 -5.76 -6.24 2.28
CA GLU A 153 -6.88 -7.15 2.54
C GLU A 153 -7.82 -7.25 1.34
N ALA A 154 -8.08 -6.13 0.67
CA ALA A 154 -8.84 -6.13 -0.58
C ALA A 154 -8.14 -7.00 -1.64
N ALA A 155 -6.82 -6.89 -1.81
CA ALA A 155 -6.07 -7.72 -2.73
C ALA A 155 -6.09 -9.21 -2.35
N MET A 156 -6.02 -9.53 -1.06
CA MET A 156 -6.14 -10.90 -0.56
C MET A 156 -7.52 -11.50 -0.87
N PHE A 157 -8.61 -10.79 -0.56
CA PHE A 157 -9.96 -11.23 -0.92
C PHE A 157 -10.13 -11.34 -2.43
N GLY A 158 -9.60 -10.39 -3.19
CA GLY A 158 -9.61 -10.44 -4.65
C GLY A 158 -8.94 -11.69 -5.19
N SER A 159 -7.82 -12.11 -4.59
CA SER A 159 -7.15 -13.35 -4.98
C SER A 159 -8.01 -14.59 -4.76
N LEU A 160 -8.85 -14.61 -3.72
CA LEU A 160 -9.80 -15.69 -3.47
C LEU A 160 -10.97 -15.66 -4.46
N LEU A 161 -11.43 -14.47 -4.82
CA LEU A 161 -12.58 -14.26 -5.72
C LEU A 161 -12.23 -14.43 -7.20
N ASP A 162 -10.98 -14.18 -7.58
CA ASP A 162 -10.48 -14.28 -8.95
C ASP A 162 -10.48 -15.71 -9.51
N GLY A 163 -10.54 -16.73 -8.63
CA GLY A 163 -10.64 -18.14 -9.04
C GLY A 163 -9.45 -18.63 -9.88
N GLY A 164 -8.31 -17.93 -9.84
CA GLY A 164 -7.10 -18.27 -10.59
C GLY A 164 -7.03 -17.75 -12.02
N THR A 165 -8.00 -16.98 -12.49
CA THR A 165 -7.99 -16.47 -13.88
C THR A 165 -6.91 -15.42 -14.13
N LEU A 166 -6.47 -14.68 -13.09
CA LEU A 166 -5.31 -13.81 -13.17
C LEU A 166 -4.00 -14.51 -12.76
N ILE A 167 -4.04 -15.75 -12.26
CA ILE A 167 -2.84 -16.55 -11.94
C ILE A 167 -2.07 -16.93 -13.21
N ALA A 168 -2.75 -17.20 -14.33
CA ALA A 168 -2.11 -17.55 -15.61
C ALA A 168 -1.25 -16.42 -16.24
N ARG A 169 -1.33 -15.18 -15.74
CA ARG A 169 -0.40 -14.09 -16.13
C ARG A 169 0.90 -14.08 -15.31
N LEU A 170 0.92 -14.77 -14.16
CA LEU A 170 2.08 -14.87 -13.26
C LEU A 170 2.89 -16.16 -13.46
N ASP A 171 2.29 -17.20 -14.06
CA ASP A 171 2.94 -18.50 -14.32
C ASP A 171 3.70 -18.58 -15.67
N ARG A 172 4.08 -17.46 -16.29
CA ARG A 172 4.90 -17.48 -17.51
C ARG A 172 6.38 -17.74 -17.19
N ALA A 173 6.67 -19.00 -16.89
CA ALA A 173 7.61 -19.82 -17.63
C ALA A 173 6.90 -21.18 -17.76
N GLU A 174 6.35 -21.55 -18.90
CA GLU A 174 7.09 -22.16 -20.03
C GLU A 174 6.43 -21.84 -21.39
N ASP A 175 7.30 -21.71 -22.40
CA ASP A 175 7.15 -21.52 -23.85
C ASP A 175 6.50 -20.23 -24.43
#